data_AF-A0A0N4WTG2-F1
#
_entry.id   AF-A0A0N4WTG2-F1
#
_cell.length_a   1.000
_cell.length_b   1.000
_cell.length_c   1.000
_cell.angle_alpha   90.00
_cell.angle_beta   90.00
_cell.angle_gamma   90.00
#
_symmetry.space_group_name_H-M   'P 1'
#
loop_
_entity.id
_entity.type
_entity.pdbx_description
1 polymer ?
#
loop_
_entity_poly.entity_id
_entity_poly.type
_entity_poly.pdbx_seq_one_letter_code
_entity_poly.pdbx_strand_id
1 'polypeptide(L)'
;MGLLALPLCPLCQGSISPRNDEHHNGWVCHRRSCRTGPSNETKVYVPAQKGSFFEKSNLAESAVIALSYCWLRDMDTVKDKVYELNIGHCSVDQWEQHFRDV
;
A
#
# COMPACT_ATOMS: atom_id res chain seq x y z
N MET A 1 17.23 -7.95 4.41
CA MET A 1 16.78 -6.68 3.82
C MET A 1 16.46 -6.91 2.35
N GLY A 2 15.27 -7.42 2.05
CA GLY A 2 14.88 -7.86 0.70
C GLY A 2 14.34 -6.70 -0.11
N LEU A 3 15.04 -6.34 -1.18
CA LEU A 3 14.51 -5.48 -2.25
C LEU A 3 13.19 -6.08 -2.75
N LEU A 4 12.10 -5.32 -2.56
CA LEU A 4 10.76 -5.46 -3.13
C LEU A 4 10.60 -6.68 -4.05
N ALA A 5 10.33 -7.85 -3.47
CA ALA A 5 9.91 -8.99 -4.26
C ALA A 5 8.59 -8.59 -4.92
N LEU A 6 8.63 -8.37 -6.24
CA LEU A 6 7.42 -8.15 -7.03
C LEU A 6 6.45 -9.28 -6.69
N PRO A 7 5.22 -8.97 -6.24
CA PRO A 7 4.31 -10.02 -5.83
C PRO A 7 4.10 -10.98 -7.00
N LEU A 8 3.91 -12.26 -6.73
CA LEU A 8 3.55 -13.24 -7.76
C LEU A 8 2.03 -13.39 -7.81
N CYS A 9 1.51 -13.79 -8.97
CA CYS A 9 0.10 -14.12 -9.08
C CYS A 9 -0.25 -15.29 -8.14
N PRO A 10 -1.18 -15.14 -7.19
CA PRO A 10 -1.51 -16.19 -6.24
C PRO A 10 -2.06 -17.47 -6.90
N LEU A 11 -2.64 -17.37 -8.11
CA LEU A 11 -3.18 -18.52 -8.83
C LEU A 11 -2.13 -19.28 -9.66
N CYS A 12 -1.27 -18.58 -10.39
CA CYS A 12 -0.37 -19.21 -11.37
C CYS A 12 1.13 -19.03 -11.05
N GLN A 13 1.46 -18.35 -9.95
CA GLN A 13 2.83 -17.99 -9.56
C GLN A 13 3.61 -17.23 -10.64
N GLY A 14 2.90 -16.71 -11.65
CA GLY A 14 3.48 -15.94 -12.74
C GLY A 14 3.71 -14.48 -12.36
N SER A 15 4.52 -13.81 -13.17
CA SER A 15 4.71 -12.37 -13.09
C SER A 15 3.38 -11.62 -13.24
N ILE A 16 3.27 -10.52 -12.52
CA ILE A 16 2.16 -9.59 -12.58
C ILE A 16 2.68 -8.21 -12.96
N SER A 17 1.81 -7.40 -13.54
CA SER A 17 2.15 -6.05 -14.02
C SER A 17 1.51 -5.01 -13.11
N PRO A 18 2.16 -3.87 -12.88
CA PRO A 18 1.53 -2.78 -12.15
C PRO A 18 0.35 -2.25 -12.97
N ARG A 19 -0.74 -1.96 -12.27
CA ARG A 19 -1.92 -1.29 -12.79
C ARG A 19 -2.21 -0.15 -11.82
N ASN A 20 -2.08 1.07 -12.34
CA ASN A 20 -2.34 2.28 -11.59
C ASN A 20 -3.36 3.10 -12.39
N ASP A 21 -4.63 3.00 -12.02
CA ASP A 21 -5.72 3.82 -12.53
C ASP A 21 -6.50 4.44 -11.36
N GLU A 22 -7.38 5.41 -11.63
CA GLU A 22 -8.08 6.19 -10.60
C GLU A 22 -8.78 5.35 -9.53
N HIS A 23 -9.10 4.08 -9.83
CA HIS A 23 -9.84 3.18 -8.94
C HIS A 23 -8.99 1.98 -8.48
N HIS A 24 -7.79 1.76 -9.03
CA HIS A 24 -6.97 0.58 -8.77
C HIS A 24 -5.48 0.95 -8.72
N ASN A 25 -4.90 0.94 -7.52
CA ASN A 25 -3.44 0.98 -7.32
C ASN A 25 -2.93 -0.39 -6.84
N GLY A 26 -2.38 -1.18 -7.77
CA GLY A 26 -1.90 -2.52 -7.46
C GLY A 26 -1.31 -3.27 -8.64
N TRP A 27 -1.37 -4.58 -8.57
CA TRP A 27 -0.77 -5.50 -9.51
C TRP A 27 -1.82 -6.43 -10.10
N VAL A 28 -1.73 -6.67 -11.41
CA VAL A 28 -2.71 -7.50 -12.13
C VAL A 28 -2.03 -8.62 -12.91
N CYS A 29 -2.63 -9.81 -12.88
CA CYS A 29 -2.21 -10.91 -13.73
C CYS A 29 -2.94 -10.86 -15.08
N HIS A 30 -2.19 -10.85 -16.18
CA HIS A 30 -2.75 -10.83 -17.54
C HIS A 30 -2.96 -12.21 -18.17
N ARG A 31 -2.52 -13.29 -17.51
CA ARG A 31 -2.62 -14.65 -18.06
C ARG A 31 -4.08 -15.05 -18.21
N ARG A 32 -4.41 -15.65 -19.37
CA ARG A 32 -5.77 -16.13 -19.69
C ARG A 32 -6.29 -17.13 -18.67
N SER A 33 -5.44 -18.00 -18.15
CA SER A 33 -5.79 -19.00 -17.13
C SER A 33 -6.19 -18.39 -15.77
N CYS A 34 -5.88 -17.13 -15.51
CA CYS A 34 -6.21 -16.44 -14.26
C CYS A 34 -7.40 -15.50 -14.39
N ARG A 35 -8.19 -15.60 -15.47
CA ARG A 35 -9.42 -14.85 -15.65
C ARG A 35 -10.58 -15.69 -15.13
N THR A 36 -11.26 -15.21 -14.10
CA THR A 36 -12.49 -15.84 -13.62
C THR A 36 -13.67 -15.16 -14.31
N GLY A 37 -14.57 -15.93 -14.94
CA GLY A 37 -15.79 -15.40 -15.56
C GLY A 37 -15.75 -15.20 -17.09
N PRO A 38 -16.90 -15.29 -17.76
CA PRO A 38 -17.02 -15.22 -19.23
C PRO A 38 -16.69 -13.84 -19.83
N SER A 39 -16.64 -12.77 -19.02
CA SER A 39 -16.48 -11.38 -19.46
C SER A 39 -15.06 -10.80 -19.34
N ASN A 40 -14.03 -11.55 -18.92
CA ASN A 40 -12.70 -11.04 -18.54
C ASN A 40 -12.68 -10.02 -17.39
N GLU A 41 -13.79 -9.79 -16.68
CA GLU A 41 -13.89 -8.74 -15.67
C GLU A 41 -13.20 -9.10 -14.36
N THR A 42 -13.13 -10.37 -14.00
CA THR A 42 -12.51 -10.82 -12.73
C THR A 42 -11.05 -11.23 -12.95
N LYS A 43 -10.20 -10.27 -13.29
CA LYS A 43 -8.73 -10.48 -13.29
C LYS A 43 -8.25 -10.59 -11.85
N VAL A 44 -7.28 -11.47 -11.60
CA VAL A 44 -6.59 -11.51 -10.30
C VAL A 44 -5.86 -10.18 -10.09
N TYR A 45 -6.27 -9.48 -9.03
CA TYR A 45 -5.72 -8.21 -8.59
C TYR A 45 -5.12 -8.35 -7.19
N VAL A 46 -3.92 -7.78 -7.01
CA VAL A 46 -3.20 -7.73 -5.74
C VAL A 46 -2.96 -6.25 -5.40
N PRO A 47 -3.54 -5.70 -4.32
CA PRO A 47 -3.30 -4.31 -3.93
C PRO A 47 -1.81 -4.00 -3.72
N ALA A 48 -1.36 -2.80 -4.07
CA ALA A 48 0.04 -2.39 -3.90
C ALA A 48 0.53 -2.49 -2.44
N GLN A 49 -0.38 -2.25 -1.49
CA GLN A 49 -0.10 -2.31 -0.06
C GLN A 49 -0.12 -3.75 0.51
N LYS A 50 -0.48 -4.77 -0.27
CA LYS A 50 -0.64 -6.14 0.25
C LYS A 50 0.69 -6.67 0.81
N GLY A 51 0.67 -7.18 2.04
CA GLY A 51 1.84 -7.66 2.76
C GLY A 51 2.76 -6.56 3.31
N SER A 52 2.42 -5.29 3.11
CA SER A 52 3.13 -4.16 3.70
C SER A 52 2.55 -3.79 5.07
N PHE A 53 3.29 -3.00 5.84
CA PHE A 53 2.78 -2.36 7.07
C PHE A 53 1.46 -1.62 6.84
N PHE A 54 1.30 -1.02 5.64
CA PHE A 54 0.14 -0.21 5.29
C PHE A 54 -1.13 -1.00 5.04
N GLU A 55 -1.05 -2.30 4.77
CA GLU A 55 -2.22 -3.13 4.43
C GLU A 55 -3.35 -3.01 5.45
N LYS A 56 -2.99 -2.83 6.74
CA LYS A 56 -3.94 -2.74 7.86
C LYS A 56 -4.15 -1.32 8.38
N SER A 57 -3.42 -0.35 7.83
CA SER A 57 -3.41 1.02 8.35
C SER A 57 -4.68 1.80 7.99
N ASN A 58 -5.45 1.34 6.98
CA ASN A 58 -6.57 2.07 6.37
C ASN A 58 -6.20 3.51 5.95
N LEU A 59 -4.91 3.81 5.81
CA LEU A 59 -4.44 5.12 5.40
C LEU A 59 -4.53 5.27 3.89
N ALA A 60 -4.96 6.44 3.45
CA ALA A 60 -4.82 6.84 2.05
C ALA A 60 -3.34 6.90 1.66
N GLU A 61 -3.02 6.65 0.39
CA GLU A 61 -1.64 6.75 -0.12
C GLU A 61 -1.05 8.15 0.09
N SER A 62 -1.85 9.20 -0.07
CA SER A 62 -1.44 10.58 0.22
C SER A 62 -1.04 10.78 1.69
N ALA A 63 -1.78 10.18 2.62
CA ALA A 63 -1.48 10.19 4.05
C ALA A 63 -0.16 9.46 4.35
N VAL A 64 0.07 8.33 3.71
CA VAL A 64 1.34 7.57 3.81
C VAL A 64 2.53 8.41 3.34
N ILE A 65 2.40 9.05 2.18
CA ILE A 65 3.46 9.90 1.61
C ILE A 65 3.75 11.09 2.54
N ALA A 66 2.70 11.75 3.04
CA ALA A 66 2.84 12.89 3.95
C ALA A 66 3.50 12.50 5.28
N LEU A 67 3.06 11.40 5.91
CA LEU A 67 3.69 10.87 7.13
C LEU A 67 5.17 10.51 6.91
N SER A 68 5.49 9.89 5.76
CA SER A 68 6.88 9.57 5.39
C SER A 68 7.72 10.84 5.21
N TYR A 69 7.16 11.90 4.62
CA TYR A 69 7.83 13.18 4.45
C TYR A 69 8.08 13.87 5.79
N CYS A 70 7.08 13.96 6.67
CA CYS A 70 7.24 14.53 8.01
C CYS A 70 8.30 13.77 8.82
N TRP A 71 8.32 12.43 8.73
CA TRP A 71 9.35 11.61 9.38
C TRP A 71 10.75 11.88 8.83
N LEU A 72 10.93 11.87 7.50
CA LEU A 72 12.24 12.14 6.86
C LEU A 72 12.81 13.53 7.18
N ARG A 73 11.94 14.49 7.46
CA ARG A 73 12.32 15.87 7.75
C ARG A 73 12.42 16.17 9.25
N ASP A 74 12.14 15.18 10.11
CA ASP A 74 11.95 15.34 11.56
C ASP A 74 11.07 16.55 11.90
N MET A 75 10.00 16.72 11.12
CA MET A 75 9.05 17.81 11.29
C MET A 75 7.79 17.32 12.02
N ASP A 76 7.20 18.28 12.72
CA ASP A 76 5.86 18.23 13.30
C ASP A 76 5.72 17.26 14.49
N THR A 77 4.93 17.67 15.48
CA THR A 77 4.56 16.77 16.58
C THR A 77 3.47 15.79 16.11
N VAL A 78 3.23 14.71 16.87
CA VAL A 78 2.10 13.79 16.61
C VAL A 78 0.78 14.54 16.46
N LYS A 79 0.56 15.57 17.30
CA LYS A 79 -0.67 16.38 17.27
C LYS A 79 -0.81 17.17 15.98
N ASP A 80 0.28 17.74 15.48
CA ASP A 80 0.28 18.53 14.24
C ASP A 80 -0.03 17.62 13.05
N LYS A 81 0.55 16.42 12.99
CA LYS A 81 0.29 15.42 11.94
C LYS A 81 -1.15 14.93 11.94
N VAL A 82 -1.73 14.70 13.12
CA VAL A 82 -3.15 14.33 13.27
C VAL A 82 -4.06 15.43 12.71
N TYR A 83 -3.77 16.69 13.03
CA TYR A 83 -4.56 17.83 12.58
C TYR A 83 -4.44 18.06 11.06
N GLU A 84 -3.22 18.18 10.55
CA GLU A 84 -2.93 18.50 9.15
C GLU A 84 -3.33 17.38 8.18
N LEU A 85 -3.10 16.12 8.58
CA LEU A 85 -3.36 14.96 7.70
C LEU A 85 -4.76 14.36 7.90
N ASN A 86 -5.51 14.84 8.91
CA ASN A 86 -6.80 14.29 9.31
C ASN A 86 -6.75 12.76 9.52
N ILE A 87 -5.66 12.29 10.16
CA ILE A 87 -5.41 10.89 10.47
C ILE A 87 -5.66 10.65 11.96
N GLY A 88 -6.21 9.49 12.32
CA GLY A 88 -6.42 9.12 13.73
C GLY A 88 -5.11 9.07 14.52
N HIS A 89 -5.14 9.56 15.76
CA HIS A 89 -3.97 9.59 16.66
C HIS A 89 -3.24 8.25 16.78
N CYS A 90 -3.99 7.15 16.95
CA CYS A 90 -3.40 5.81 17.06
C CYS A 90 -2.60 5.41 15.82
N SER A 91 -3.02 5.82 14.62
CA SER A 91 -2.30 5.51 13.38
C SER A 91 -1.00 6.30 13.26
N VAL A 92 -0.99 7.56 13.71
CA VAL A 92 0.23 8.39 13.75
C VAL A 92 1.19 7.88 14.82
N ASP A 93 0.71 7.49 16.01
CA ASP A 93 1.56 6.91 17.05
C ASP A 93 2.21 5.59 16.59
N GLN A 94 1.43 4.69 16.00
CA GLN A 94 1.94 3.41 15.47
C GLN A 94 2.98 3.64 14.37
N TRP A 95 2.79 4.66 13.53
CA TRP A 95 3.75 5.09 12.53
C TRP A 95 5.07 5.52 13.18
N GLU A 96 5.00 6.46 14.12
CA GLU A 96 6.16 7.00 14.81
C GLU A 96 6.95 5.93 15.56
N GLN A 97 6.27 5.03 16.27
CA GLN A 97 6.90 3.90 16.95
C GLN A 97 7.62 2.97 15.96
N HIS A 98 6.95 2.61 14.87
CA HIS A 98 7.51 1.65 13.92
C HIS A 98 8.76 2.16 13.20
N PHE A 99 8.83 3.46 12.90
CA PHE A 99 9.94 4.05 12.15
C PHE A 99 11.01 4.73 13.00
N ARG A 100 10.76 5.05 14.29
CA ARG A 100 11.81 5.52 15.21
C ARG A 100 12.64 4.38 15.81
N ASP A 101 12.07 3.17 15.91
CA ASP A 101 12.75 2.00 16.49
C ASP A 101 13.69 1.27 15.49
N VAL A 102 13.93 1.84 14.30
CA VAL A 102 14.79 1.29 13.22
C VAL A 102 16.07 2.11 13.09
#